data_AF-H8GMC9-F1
#
_entry.id   AF-H8GMC9-F1
#
_cell.length_a   1.000
_cell.length_b   1.000
_cell.length_c   1.000
_cell.angle_alpha   90.00
_cell.angle_beta   90.00
_cell.angle_gamma   90.00
#
_symmetry.space_group_name_H-M   'P 1'
#
loop_
_entity.id
_entity.type
_entity.pdbx_description
1 polymer ?
#
loop_
_entity_poly.entity_id
_entity_poly.type
_entity_poly.pdbx_seq_one_letter_code
_entity_poly.pdbx_strand_id
1 'polypeptide(L)' 'MPSVKIKENEPFDIAIRRFKRACEKAGVLAEVRRREFYEKPTTERKRKGAAAVKRHLKKLARERYALKNLRRGRPTT' A
#
# COMPACT_ATOMS: atom_id res chain seq x y z
N MET A 1 -8.61 3.63 -12.34
CA MET A 1 -8.04 4.91 -11.86
C MET A 1 -8.79 5.36 -10.60
N PRO A 2 -8.12 5.95 -9.61
CA PRO A 2 -8.77 6.40 -8.38
C PRO A 2 -9.62 7.66 -8.62
N SER A 3 -10.85 7.66 -8.12
CA SER A 3 -11.75 8.82 -8.13
C SER A 3 -12.07 9.24 -6.69
N VAL A 4 -11.88 10.52 -6.35
CA VAL A 4 -12.23 11.07 -5.03
C VAL A 4 -13.25 12.18 -5.26
N LYS A 5 -14.47 12.00 -4.75
CA LYS A 5 -15.51 13.05 -4.74
C LYS A 5 -15.33 13.91 -3.50
N ILE A 6 -15.20 15.22 -3.69
CA ILE A 6 -15.07 16.21 -2.62
C ILE A 6 -16.47 16.58 -2.13
N LYS A 7 -16.68 16.63 -0.82
CA LYS A 7 -17.91 17.15 -0.20
C LYS A 7 -17.67 18.57 0.29
N GLU A 8 -18.70 19.41 0.31
CA GLU A 8 -18.59 20.85 0.61
C GLU A 8 -18.03 21.17 2.02
N ASN A 9 -18.15 20.25 2.98
CA ASN A 9 -17.65 20.42 4.35
C ASN A 9 -16.19 19.95 4.56
N GLU A 10 -15.41 19.73 3.51
CA GLU A 10 -14.04 19.25 3.62
C GLU A 10 -13.02 20.30 3.14
N PRO A 11 -12.01 20.65 3.96
CA PRO A 11 -10.89 21.45 3.50
C PRO A 11 -10.18 20.77 2.32
N PHE A 12 -9.91 21.55 1.27
CA PHE A 12 -9.32 21.09 0.01
C PHE A 12 -8.02 20.28 0.20
N ASP A 13 -7.18 20.65 1.15
CA ASP A 13 -5.93 19.95 1.47
C ASP A 13 -6.14 18.50 1.91
N ILE A 14 -7.25 18.21 2.59
CA ILE A 14 -7.61 16.86 3.04
C ILE A 14 -8.07 16.01 1.84
N ALA A 15 -8.75 16.62 0.87
CA ALA A 15 -9.13 15.96 -0.37
C ALA A 15 -7.90 15.57 -1.20
N ILE A 16 -6.92 16.48 -1.35
CA ILE A 16 -5.65 16.18 -2.03
C ILE A 16 -4.92 15.03 -1.34
N ARG A 17 -4.85 15.05 0.00
CA ARG A 17 -4.18 14.00 0.76
C ARG A 17 -4.82 12.63 0.55
N ARG A 18 -6.16 12.57 0.49
CA ARG A 18 -6.91 11.35 0.17
C ARG A 18 -6.66 10.88 -1.25
N PHE A 19 -6.63 11.79 -2.21
CA PHE A 19 -6.33 11.47 -3.59
C PHE A 19 -4.91 10.89 -3.75
N LYS A 20 -3.90 11.51 -3.13
CA LYS A 20 -2.53 10.99 -3.10
C LYS A 20 -2.47 9.56 -2.52
N ARG A 21 -3.11 9.34 -1.37
CA ARG A 21 -3.21 7.99 -0.77
C ARG A 21 -3.95 6.99 -1.66
N ALA A 22 -4.99 7.41 -2.37
CA ALA A 22 -5.73 6.55 -3.29
C ALA A 22 -4.88 6.15 -4.51
N CYS A 23 -4.09 7.08 -5.07
CA CYS A 23 -3.12 6.82 -6.14
C CYS A 23 -2.00 5.86 -5.68
N GLU A 24 -1.48 6.06 -4.48
CA GLU A 24 -0.49 5.17 -3.86
C GLU A 24 -1.04 3.78 -3.61
N LYS A 25 -2.27 3.68 -3.06
CA LYS A 25 -2.95 2.41 -2.80
C LYS A 25 -3.25 1.65 -4.08
N ALA A 26 -3.68 2.36 -5.13
CA ALA A 26 -3.91 1.77 -6.45
C ALA A 26 -2.59 1.38 -7.15
N GLY A 27 -1.43 1.84 -6.67
CA GLY A 27 -0.14 1.47 -7.21
C GLY A 27 0.16 2.09 -8.58
N VAL A 28 -0.54 3.18 -8.96
CA VAL A 28 -0.44 3.79 -10.30
C VAL A 28 1.00 4.18 -10.64
N LEU A 29 1.72 4.79 -9.68
CA LEU A 29 3.12 5.17 -9.87
C LEU A 29 4.06 3.96 -10.02
N ALA A 30 3.79 2.88 -9.28
CA ALA A 30 4.56 1.65 -9.40
C ALA A 30 4.30 0.94 -10.74
N GLU A 31 3.08 1.08 -11.26
CA GLU A 31 2.71 0.56 -12.57
C GLU A 31 3.37 1.34 -13.71
N VAL A 32 3.40 2.67 -13.65
CA VAL A 32 4.10 3.51 -14.63
C VAL A 32 5.57 3.12 -14.69
N ARG A 33 6.26 3.09 -13.53
CA ARG A 33 7.69 2.71 -13.46
C ARG A 33 7.96 1.30 -13.99
N ARG A 34 7.02 0.37 -13.82
CA ARG A 34 7.13 -0.98 -14.40
C ARG A 34 7.02 -0.97 -15.93
N ARG A 35 6.19 -0.08 -16.50
CA ARG A 35 5.91 -0.01 -17.93
C ARG A 35 6.90 0.86 -18.71
N GLU A 36 7.77 1.62 -18.02
CA GLU A 36 8.81 2.45 -18.63
C GLU A 36 9.77 1.64 -19.53
N PHE A 37 10.01 0.37 -19.20
CA PHE A 37 10.90 -0.51 -19.95
C PHE A 37 10.27 -1.88 -20.18
N TYR A 38 10.64 -2.55 -21.27
CA TYR A 38 10.24 -3.94 -21.47
C TYR A 38 10.91 -4.83 -20.43
N GLU A 39 10.08 -5.56 -19.69
CA GLU A 39 10.52 -6.54 -18.73
C GLU A 39 10.26 -7.94 -19.28
N LYS A 40 11.29 -8.79 -19.29
CA LYS A 40 11.13 -10.19 -19.72
C LYS A 40 10.09 -10.91 -18.84
N PRO A 41 9.34 -11.89 -19.37
CA PRO A 41 8.33 -12.62 -18.59
C PRO A 41 8.91 -13.29 -17.33
N THR A 42 10.16 -13.76 -17.39
CA THR A 42 10.86 -14.38 -16.26
C THR A 42 11.15 -13.38 -15.13
N THR A 43 11.60 -12.17 -15.48
CA THR A 43 11.84 -11.09 -14.52
C THR A 43 10.54 -10.60 -13.89
N GLU A 44 9.46 -10.53 -14.67
CA GLU A 44 8.13 -10.18 -14.14
C GLU A 44 7.65 -11.19 -13.08
N ARG A 45 7.78 -12.50 -13.37
CA ARG A 45 7.43 -13.58 -12.43
C ARG A 45 8.25 -13.50 -11.14
N LYS A 46 9.57 -13.29 -11.26
CA LYS A 46 10.48 -13.14 -10.11
C LYS A 46 10.10 -11.95 -9.24
N ARG A 47 9.78 -10.80 -9.85
CA ARG A 47 9.35 -9.60 -9.12
C ARG A 47 8.00 -9.81 -8.41
N LYS A 48 7.02 -10.43 -9.08
CA LYS A 48 5.72 -10.74 -8.47
C LYS A 48 5.86 -11.66 -7.25
N GLY A 49 6.70 -12.69 -7.36
CA GLY A 49 7.01 -13.60 -6.24
C GLY A 49 7.65 -12.85 -5.07
N ALA A 50 8.68 -12.05 -5.32
CA ALA A 50 9.34 -11.26 -4.27
C ALA A 50 8.39 -10.26 -3.59
N ALA A 51 7.50 -9.62 -4.35
CA ALA A 51 6.49 -8.71 -3.81
C ALA A 51 5.47 -9.44 -2.91
N ALA A 52 5.04 -10.65 -3.30
CA ALA A 52 4.13 -11.47 -2.49
C ALA A 52 4.77 -11.90 -1.17
N VAL A 53 6.01 -12.40 -1.21
CA VAL A 53 6.79 -12.78 -0.01
C VAL A 53 6.96 -11.58 0.91
N LYS A 54 7.39 -10.42 0.39
CA LYS A 54 7.55 -9.19 1.18
C LYS A 54 6.25 -8.77 1.86
N ARG A 55 5.10 -8.87 1.15
CA ARG A 55 3.79 -8.56 1.71
C ARG A 55 3.41 -9.52 2.85
N HIS A 56 3.67 -10.81 2.67
CA HIS A 56 3.41 -11.82 3.69
C HIS A 56 4.26 -11.61 4.95
N LEU A 57 5.56 -11.39 4.80
CA LEU A 57 6.47 -11.10 5.92
C LEU A 57 6.03 -9.84 6.69
N LYS A 58 5.60 -8.80 5.98
CA LYS A 58 5.09 -7.56 6.62
C LYS A 58 3.79 -7.81 7.39
N LYS A 59 2.93 -8.72 6.92
CA LYS A 59 1.71 -9.13 7.63
C LYS A 59 2.06 -9.85 8.93
N LEU A 60 2.92 -10.87 8.86
CA LEU A 60 3.36 -11.62 10.04
C LEU A 60 4.05 -10.73 11.09
N ALA A 61 4.89 -9.78 10.64
CA ALA A 61 5.53 -8.84 11.55
C ALA A 61 4.52 -7.97 12.32
N ARG A 62 3.45 -7.51 11.66
CA ARG A 62 2.36 -6.76 12.30
C ARG A 62 1.58 -7.62 13.29
N GLU A 63 1.24 -8.84 12.90
CA GLU A 63 0.51 -9.79 13.77
C GLU A 63 1.34 -10.13 15.02
N ARG A 64 2.64 -10.38 14.86
CA ARG A 64 3.57 -10.61 15.96
C ARG A 64 3.64 -9.40 16.91
N TYR A 65 3.66 -8.18 16.36
CA TYR A 65 3.68 -6.95 17.16
C TYR A 65 2.35 -6.74 17.90
N ALA A 66 1.22 -6.95 17.24
CA ALA A 66 -0.11 -6.89 17.84
C ALA A 66 -0.26 -7.89 18.99
N LEU A 67 0.14 -9.15 18.78
CA LEU A 67 0.12 -10.19 19.80
C LEU A 67 1.03 -9.83 20.99
N LYS A 68 2.22 -9.28 20.71
CA LYS A 68 3.15 -8.82 21.75
C LYS A 68 2.58 -7.66 22.57
N ASN A 69 1.84 -6.74 21.95
CA ASN A 69 1.19 -5.63 22.64
C ASN A 69 0.01 -6.10 23.50
N LEU A 70 -0.80 -7.03 22.98
CA LEU A 70 -1.89 -7.65 23.72
C LEU A 70 -1.36 -8.38 24.97
N ARG A 71 -0.29 -9.18 24.81
CA ARG A 71 0.38 -9.87 25.94
C ARG A 71 0.97 -8.90 26.98
N ARG A 72 1.19 -7.63 26.61
CA ARG A 72 1.73 -6.58 27.49
C ARG A 72 0.65 -5.64 28.01
N GLY A 73 -0.63 -5.93 27.79
CA GLY A 73 -1.75 -5.10 28.25
C GLY A 73 -1.77 -3.69 27.67
N ARG A 74 -1.11 -3.44 26.52
CA ARG A 74 -1.11 -2.12 25.87
C ARG A 74 -2.28 -2.03 24.89
N PRO A 75 -3.13 -0.99 24.97
CA PRO A 75 -4.24 -0.83 24.05
C PRO A 75 -3.73 -0.62 22.61
N THR A 76 -4.39 -1.28 21.66
CA THR A 76 -4.16 -1.10 20.22
C THR A 76 -4.97 0.11 19.75
N THR A 77 -4.48 1.32 20.01
CA THR A 77 -5.05 2.56 19.45
C THR A 77 -4.40 2.92 18.13
#